data_AF-A0A520LDI9-F1
#
_entry.id   AF-A0A520LDI9-F1
#
_cell.length_a   1.000
_cell.length_b   1.000
_cell.length_c   1.000
_cell.angle_alpha   90.00
_cell.angle_beta   90.00
_cell.angle_gamma   90.00
#
_symmetry.space_group_name_H-M   'P 1'
#
loop_
_entity.id
_entity.type
_entity.pdbx_description
1 polymer ?
#
loop_
_entity_poly.entity_id
_entity_poly.type
_entity_poly.pdbx_seq_one_letter_code
_entity_poly.pdbx_strand_id
1 'polypeptide(L)'
;MVVSFVFLGPFFAMWWSADKEIEWVQALLGAEAMSDIEGMYGKDADSVEYLRQEHGSNFMMFAHYINNNVGIDFRIFAGGIFFGIGTLFFLIYNGLYLGAVVGYVEYAGNSELLWKFVAGHSSFEILGMLVVGMAGLKIGFALLAPGQLTRGEALTRAGRGGLPLLIGGACMTSLAAVVEGFWSAQPIDTNVKYMVGVAFWLMHLLYFVFVGRRGRGT
;
A
#
# COMPACT_ATOMS: atom_id res chain seq x y z
N MET A 1 13.55 5.98 4.29
CA MET A 1 13.87 5.45 5.63
C MET A 1 12.75 5.73 6.63
N VAL A 2 12.43 6.98 6.99
CA VAL A 2 11.35 7.29 7.97
C VAL A 2 10.00 6.70 7.55
N VAL A 3 9.54 6.99 6.33
CA VAL A 3 8.24 6.51 5.81
C VAL A 3 8.12 4.98 5.85
N SER A 4 9.20 4.28 5.49
CA SER A 4 9.26 2.82 5.54
C SER A 4 9.08 2.30 6.97
N PHE A 5 9.74 2.89 7.97
CA PHE A 5 9.58 2.47 9.37
C PHE A 5 8.18 2.79 9.91
N VAL A 6 7.63 3.95 9.56
CA VAL A 6 6.28 4.38 9.98
C VAL A 6 5.19 3.44 9.45
N PHE A 7 5.41 2.80 8.30
CA PHE A 7 4.49 1.81 7.74
C PHE A 7 4.82 0.38 8.20
N LEU A 8 6.06 -0.07 8.03
CA LEU A 8 6.47 -1.46 8.29
C LEU A 8 6.47 -1.81 9.78
N GLY A 9 6.78 -0.86 10.65
CA GLY A 9 6.76 -1.08 12.11
C GLY A 9 5.36 -1.49 12.58
N PRO A 10 4.32 -0.67 12.35
CA PRO A 10 2.94 -1.03 12.69
C PRO A 10 2.44 -2.27 11.95
N PHE A 11 2.82 -2.47 10.69
CA PHE A 11 2.50 -3.69 9.93
C PHE A 11 3.00 -4.96 10.62
N PHE A 12 4.29 -5.06 10.91
CA PHE A 12 4.86 -6.24 11.56
C PHE A 12 4.39 -6.37 13.01
N ALA A 13 4.15 -5.26 13.72
CA ALA A 13 3.62 -5.29 15.08
C ALA A 13 2.21 -5.89 15.13
N MET A 14 1.33 -5.49 14.20
CA MET A 14 -0.04 -6.00 14.13
C MET A 14 -0.11 -7.43 13.56
N TRP A 15 0.75 -7.77 12.61
CA TRP A 15 0.88 -9.16 12.17
C TRP A 15 1.33 -10.05 13.34
N TRP A 16 2.41 -9.68 14.03
CA TRP A 16 2.92 -10.45 15.16
C TRP A 16 1.94 -10.55 16.33
N SER A 17 1.07 -9.55 16.54
CA SER A 17 0.06 -9.62 17.60
C SER A 17 -0.97 -10.71 17.36
N ALA A 18 -1.20 -11.16 16.12
CA ALA A 18 -2.10 -12.28 15.81
C ALA A 18 -1.71 -13.57 16.54
N ASP A 19 -0.42 -13.84 16.69
CA ASP A 19 0.11 -15.00 17.41
C ASP A 19 0.05 -14.86 18.94
N LYS A 20 -0.21 -13.65 19.46
CA LYS A 20 -0.21 -13.33 20.89
C LYS A 20 -1.62 -13.15 21.41
N GLU A 21 -2.34 -12.22 20.80
CA GLU A 21 -3.65 -11.75 21.19
C GLU A 21 -4.40 -11.30 19.92
N ILE A 22 -5.15 -12.25 19.32
CA ILE A 22 -5.91 -12.01 18.09
C ILE A 22 -6.98 -10.92 18.25
N GLU A 23 -7.39 -10.61 19.48
CA GLU A 23 -8.38 -9.58 19.79
C GLU A 23 -7.99 -8.19 19.26
N TRP A 24 -6.69 -7.85 19.23
CA TRP A 24 -6.22 -6.58 18.63
C TRP A 24 -6.47 -6.51 17.13
N VAL A 25 -6.24 -7.64 16.43
CA VAL A 25 -6.49 -7.79 15.00
C VAL A 25 -7.99 -7.70 14.72
N GLN A 26 -8.80 -8.45 15.48
CA GLN A 26 -10.25 -8.47 15.35
C GLN A 26 -10.89 -7.11 15.66
N ALA A 27 -10.39 -6.41 16.69
CA ALA A 27 -10.86 -5.08 17.05
C ALA A 27 -10.53 -4.02 15.97
N LEU A 28 -9.38 -4.15 15.29
CA LEU A 28 -9.03 -3.24 14.20
C LEU A 28 -9.83 -3.51 12.93
N LEU A 29 -10.01 -4.78 12.55
CA LEU A 29 -10.75 -5.17 11.35
C LEU A 29 -12.26 -4.93 11.50
N GLY A 30 -12.82 -5.30 12.66
CA GLY A 30 -14.27 -5.30 12.86
C GLY A 30 -14.96 -6.44 12.08
N ALA A 31 -16.25 -6.63 12.37
CA ALA A 31 -17.01 -7.78 11.86
C ALA A 31 -17.15 -7.80 10.33
N GLU A 32 -17.37 -6.63 9.72
CA GLU A 32 -17.55 -6.50 8.27
C GLU A 32 -16.28 -6.89 7.51
N ALA A 33 -15.14 -6.28 7.85
CA ALA A 33 -13.88 -6.62 7.19
C ALA A 33 -13.45 -8.08 7.42
N MET A 34 -13.71 -8.64 8.61
CA MET A 34 -13.44 -10.06 8.85
C MET A 34 -14.32 -10.97 7.97
N SER A 35 -15.60 -10.63 7.79
CA SER A 35 -16.50 -11.34 6.89
C SER A 35 -16.00 -11.31 5.45
N ASP A 36 -15.52 -10.16 4.98
CA ASP A 36 -14.98 -10.01 3.61
C ASP A 36 -13.68 -10.81 3.44
N ILE A 37 -12.80 -10.77 4.44
CA ILE A 37 -11.54 -11.53 4.45
C ILE A 37 -11.81 -13.04 4.47
N GLU A 38 -12.81 -13.51 5.22
CA GLU A 38 -13.22 -14.92 5.23
C GLU A 38 -13.84 -15.34 3.90
N GLY A 39 -14.62 -14.47 3.27
CA GLY A 39 -15.17 -14.69 1.93
C GLY A 39 -14.07 -14.84 0.87
N MET A 40 -13.02 -14.03 0.97
CA MET A 40 -11.89 -14.09 0.03
C MET A 40 -10.89 -15.21 0.34
N TYR A 41 -10.53 -15.40 1.61
CA TYR A 41 -9.36 -16.17 2.03
C TYR A 41 -9.68 -17.22 3.09
N GLY A 42 -10.95 -17.56 3.31
CA GLY A 42 -11.33 -18.70 4.14
C GLY A 42 -10.75 -20.04 3.66
N LYS A 43 -10.76 -21.07 4.51
CA LYS A 43 -10.14 -22.37 4.22
C LYS A 43 -10.69 -23.04 2.96
N ASP A 44 -12.00 -22.93 2.75
CA ASP A 44 -12.73 -23.46 1.60
C ASP A 44 -13.17 -22.35 0.63
N ALA A 45 -12.59 -21.16 0.74
CA ALA A 45 -12.96 -20.01 -0.08
C ALA A 45 -12.40 -20.11 -1.50
N ASP A 46 -13.11 -19.48 -2.44
CA ASP A 46 -12.58 -19.13 -3.75
C ASP A 46 -12.53 -17.60 -3.85
N SER A 47 -11.34 -17.04 -3.64
CA SER A 47 -11.12 -15.59 -3.64
C SER A 47 -11.62 -14.93 -4.93
N VAL A 48 -11.46 -15.61 -6.06
CA VAL A 48 -11.80 -15.06 -7.37
C VAL A 48 -13.30 -15.07 -7.58
N GLU A 49 -13.96 -16.17 -7.20
CA GLU A 49 -15.41 -16.28 -7.29
C GLU A 49 -16.10 -15.28 -6.35
N TYR A 50 -15.65 -15.16 -5.11
CA TYR A 50 -16.17 -14.18 -4.16
C TYR A 50 -16.05 -12.75 -4.71
N LEU A 51 -14.86 -12.34 -5.18
CA LEU A 51 -14.65 -11.01 -5.74
C LEU A 51 -15.47 -10.76 -7.01
N ARG A 52 -15.73 -11.79 -7.82
CA ARG A 52 -16.61 -11.69 -9.00
C ARG A 52 -18.07 -11.53 -8.61
N GLN A 53 -18.53 -12.19 -7.55
CA GLN A 53 -19.89 -12.03 -7.05
C GLN A 53 -20.08 -10.63 -6.47
N GLU A 54 -19.09 -10.13 -5.73
CA GLU A 54 -19.15 -8.81 -5.08
C GLU A 54 -19.08 -7.66 -6.10
N HIS A 55 -18.16 -7.71 -7.05
CA HIS A 55 -17.92 -6.60 -7.98
C HIS A 55 -18.50 -6.81 -9.38
N GLY A 56 -18.94 -8.01 -9.74
CA GLY A 56 -19.57 -8.36 -11.02
C GLY A 56 -18.64 -8.48 -12.23
N SER A 57 -17.50 -7.76 -12.27
CA SER A 57 -16.52 -7.87 -13.37
C SER A 57 -15.11 -7.45 -12.96
N ASN A 58 -14.10 -7.92 -13.71
CA ASN A 58 -12.71 -7.50 -13.54
C ASN A 58 -12.51 -5.99 -13.68
N PHE A 59 -13.30 -5.33 -14.53
CA PHE A 59 -13.23 -3.89 -14.70
C PHE A 59 -13.76 -3.14 -13.46
N MET A 60 -14.83 -3.64 -12.85
CA MET A 60 -15.37 -3.06 -11.61
C MET A 60 -14.43 -3.30 -10.43
N MET A 61 -13.79 -4.47 -10.34
CA MET A 61 -12.70 -4.71 -9.38
C MET A 61 -11.56 -3.71 -9.56
N PHE A 62 -11.06 -3.58 -10.79
CA PHE A 62 -10.01 -2.59 -11.12
C PHE A 62 -10.42 -1.17 -10.70
N ALA A 63 -11.65 -0.73 -11.01
CA ALA A 63 -12.14 0.59 -10.63
C ALA A 63 -12.22 0.76 -9.10
N HIS A 64 -12.63 -0.28 -8.38
CA HIS A 64 -12.62 -0.30 -6.91
C HIS A 64 -11.20 -0.13 -6.36
N TYR A 65 -10.24 -0.92 -6.84
CA TYR A 65 -8.84 -0.85 -6.38
C TYR A 65 -8.16 0.48 -6.74
N ILE A 66 -8.48 1.06 -7.90
CA ILE A 66 -8.05 2.42 -8.24
C ILE A 66 -8.60 3.41 -7.22
N ASN A 67 -9.90 3.41 -6.97
CA ASN A 67 -10.54 4.33 -6.04
C ASN A 67 -9.96 4.19 -4.62
N ASN A 68 -9.69 2.95 -4.20
CA ASN A 68 -9.10 2.67 -2.90
C ASN A 68 -7.64 3.14 -2.82
N ASN A 69 -6.76 2.58 -3.64
CA ASN A 69 -5.31 2.75 -3.50
C ASN A 69 -4.85 4.16 -3.90
N VAL A 70 -5.35 4.68 -5.02
CA VAL A 70 -5.06 6.06 -5.43
C VAL A 70 -5.73 7.04 -4.47
N GLY A 71 -6.90 6.71 -3.92
CA GLY A 71 -7.54 7.49 -2.87
C GLY A 71 -6.72 7.55 -1.58
N ILE A 72 -6.06 6.45 -1.19
CA ILE A 72 -5.09 6.42 -0.07
C ILE A 72 -3.90 7.33 -0.38
N ASP A 73 -3.34 7.26 -1.60
CA ASP A 73 -2.23 8.12 -2.01
C ASP A 73 -2.56 9.61 -1.88
N PHE A 74 -3.70 10.05 -2.40
CA PHE A 74 -4.12 11.44 -2.27
C PHE A 74 -4.31 11.86 -0.81
N ARG A 75 -4.89 11.00 0.03
CA ARG A 75 -5.05 11.25 1.48
C ARG A 75 -3.71 11.36 2.20
N ILE A 76 -2.76 10.48 1.89
CA ILE A 76 -1.40 10.50 2.44
C ILE A 76 -0.68 11.79 2.04
N PHE A 77 -0.77 12.19 0.77
CA PHE A 77 -0.14 13.43 0.28
C PHE A 77 -0.77 14.68 0.87
N ALA A 78 -2.11 14.79 0.81
CA ALA A 78 -2.86 15.92 1.34
C ALA A 78 -2.71 16.04 2.87
N GLY A 79 -2.62 14.91 3.57
CA GLY A 79 -2.33 14.86 5.00
C GLY A 79 -1.03 15.56 5.39
N GLY A 80 -0.12 15.78 4.43
CA GLY A 80 1.09 16.56 4.60
C GLY A 80 0.84 18.01 5.01
N ILE A 81 -0.29 18.59 4.58
CA ILE A 81 -0.68 19.99 4.90
C ILE A 81 -0.84 20.19 6.41
N PHE A 82 -1.23 19.15 7.14
CA PHE A 82 -1.31 19.16 8.60
C PHE A 82 0.06 18.88 9.24
N PHE A 83 1.09 19.59 8.78
CA PHE A 83 2.46 19.49 9.29
C PHE A 83 3.05 18.06 9.22
N GLY A 84 2.57 17.25 8.27
CA GLY A 84 2.98 15.84 8.11
C GLY A 84 2.25 14.86 9.03
N ILE A 85 1.46 15.32 10.00
CA ILE A 85 0.74 14.43 10.94
C ILE A 85 -0.28 13.57 10.21
N GLY A 86 -1.02 14.13 9.25
CA GLY A 86 -1.98 13.37 8.45
C GLY A 86 -1.30 12.28 7.62
N THR A 87 -0.15 12.58 7.01
CA THR A 87 0.66 11.59 6.29
C THR A 87 1.09 10.45 7.20
N LEU A 88 1.60 10.75 8.41
CA LEU A 88 1.99 9.73 9.38
C LEU A 88 0.81 8.87 9.80
N PHE A 89 -0.34 9.49 10.11
CA PHE A 89 -1.56 8.78 10.49
C PHE A 89 -1.97 7.76 9.43
N PHE A 90 -2.09 8.17 8.16
CA PHE A 90 -2.50 7.26 7.10
C PHE A 90 -1.48 6.15 6.84
N LEU A 91 -0.18 6.41 6.94
CA LEU A 91 0.85 5.37 6.82
C LEU A 91 0.78 4.35 7.96
N ILE A 92 0.61 4.82 9.20
CA ILE A 92 0.49 3.95 10.38
C ILE A 92 -0.78 3.11 10.26
N TYR A 93 -1.91 3.74 9.95
CA TYR A 93 -3.19 3.05 9.84
C TYR A 93 -3.17 1.99 8.74
N ASN A 94 -2.66 2.30 7.55
CA ASN A 94 -2.55 1.29 6.48
C ASN A 94 -1.55 0.17 6.84
N GLY A 95 -0.47 0.50 7.55
CA GLY A 95 0.46 -0.51 8.08
C GLY A 95 -0.24 -1.46 9.04
N LEU A 96 -0.92 -0.92 10.07
CA LEU A 96 -1.71 -1.72 11.02
C LEU A 96 -2.77 -2.55 10.31
N TYR A 97 -3.55 -1.95 9.42
CA TYR A 97 -4.66 -2.62 8.73
C TYR A 97 -4.17 -3.80 7.88
N LEU A 98 -3.14 -3.61 7.05
CA LEU A 98 -2.57 -4.69 6.26
C LEU A 98 -1.93 -5.78 7.14
N GLY A 99 -1.29 -5.39 8.25
CA GLY A 99 -0.75 -6.35 9.22
C GLY A 99 -1.86 -7.19 9.86
N ALA A 100 -3.00 -6.58 10.17
CA ALA A 100 -4.18 -7.27 10.68
C ALA A 100 -4.80 -8.21 9.65
N VAL A 101 -4.90 -7.81 8.38
CA VAL A 101 -5.37 -8.69 7.29
C VAL A 101 -4.50 -9.94 7.19
N VAL A 102 -3.17 -9.77 7.13
CA VAL A 102 -2.23 -10.90 7.05
C VAL A 102 -2.34 -11.79 8.29
N GLY A 103 -2.29 -11.20 9.49
CA GLY A 103 -2.39 -11.94 10.75
C GLY A 103 -3.71 -12.70 10.90
N TYR A 104 -4.83 -12.10 10.48
CA TYR A 104 -6.14 -12.75 10.53
C TYR A 104 -6.25 -13.93 9.58
N VAL A 105 -5.76 -13.78 8.34
CA VAL A 105 -5.77 -14.87 7.36
C VAL A 105 -4.88 -16.03 7.81
N GLU A 106 -3.72 -15.75 8.41
CA GLU A 106 -2.87 -16.80 8.97
C GLU A 106 -3.52 -17.52 10.16
N TYR A 107 -4.30 -16.81 10.96
CA TYR A 107 -5.01 -17.37 12.11
C TYR A 107 -6.23 -18.21 11.72
N ALA A 108 -7.10 -17.68 10.84
CA ALA A 108 -8.42 -18.26 10.55
C ALA A 108 -8.61 -18.76 9.10
N GLY A 109 -7.81 -18.25 8.16
CA GLY A 109 -7.99 -18.45 6.72
C GLY A 109 -6.97 -19.40 6.09
N ASN A 110 -6.71 -19.14 4.81
CA ASN A 110 -5.75 -19.82 3.96
C ASN A 110 -4.73 -18.81 3.43
N SER A 111 -3.56 -18.79 4.06
CA SER A 111 -2.47 -17.87 3.71
C SER A 111 -1.97 -18.05 2.29
N GLU A 112 -2.04 -19.26 1.71
CA GLU A 112 -1.62 -19.48 0.33
C GLU A 112 -2.53 -18.72 -0.65
N LEU A 113 -3.85 -18.66 -0.38
CA LEU A 113 -4.78 -17.86 -1.17
C LEU A 113 -4.42 -16.37 -1.14
N LEU A 114 -4.12 -15.83 0.03
CA LEU A 114 -3.69 -14.45 0.19
C LEU A 114 -2.38 -14.18 -0.55
N TRP A 115 -1.33 -14.96 -0.25
CA TRP A 115 -0.01 -14.71 -0.81
C TRP A 115 0.02 -14.89 -2.33
N LYS A 116 -0.68 -15.89 -2.89
CA LYS A 116 -0.74 -16.08 -4.35
C LYS A 116 -1.51 -14.95 -5.05
N PHE A 117 -2.52 -14.38 -4.39
CA PHE A 117 -3.30 -13.26 -4.92
C PHE A 117 -2.48 -11.96 -4.89
N VAL A 118 -1.81 -11.70 -3.77
CA VAL A 118 -1.09 -10.45 -3.51
C VAL A 118 0.30 -10.37 -4.18
N ALA A 119 0.92 -11.51 -4.49
CA ALA A 119 2.28 -11.59 -5.02
C ALA A 119 2.55 -10.66 -6.21
N GLY A 120 1.62 -10.59 -7.17
CA GLY A 120 1.81 -9.85 -8.42
C GLY A 120 1.78 -8.31 -8.27
N HIS A 121 1.06 -7.78 -7.30
CA HIS A 121 0.80 -6.33 -7.20
C HIS A 121 1.43 -5.67 -5.97
N SER A 122 1.74 -6.43 -4.91
CA SER A 122 2.25 -5.91 -3.63
C SER A 122 3.42 -4.92 -3.74
N SER A 123 4.39 -5.19 -4.62
CA SER A 123 5.55 -4.29 -4.79
C SER A 123 5.13 -2.92 -5.31
N PHE A 124 4.16 -2.87 -6.23
CA PHE A 124 3.68 -1.63 -6.81
C PHE A 124 2.88 -0.81 -5.78
N GLU A 125 2.00 -1.48 -5.04
CA GLU A 125 1.14 -0.84 -4.06
C GLU A 125 1.94 -0.28 -2.87
N ILE A 126 2.72 -1.13 -2.20
CA ILE A 126 3.46 -0.74 -1.01
C ILE A 126 4.49 0.34 -1.37
N LEU A 127 5.30 0.12 -2.41
CA LEU A 127 6.33 1.10 -2.77
C LEU A 127 5.73 2.40 -3.31
N GLY A 128 4.62 2.33 -4.07
CA GLY A 128 3.88 3.50 -4.53
C GLY A 128 3.41 4.35 -3.35
N MET A 129 2.72 3.74 -2.39
CA MET A 129 2.25 4.39 -1.18
C MET A 129 3.40 5.00 -0.36
N LEU A 130 4.54 4.30 -0.22
CA LEU A 130 5.71 4.84 0.48
C LEU A 130 6.31 6.05 -0.27
N VAL A 131 6.31 6.05 -1.60
CA VAL A 131 6.74 7.20 -2.41
C VAL A 131 5.82 8.41 -2.17
N VAL A 132 4.50 8.19 -2.14
CA VAL A 132 3.55 9.26 -1.83
C VAL A 132 3.68 9.74 -0.39
N GLY A 133 3.96 8.84 0.55
CA GLY A 133 4.28 9.16 1.94
C GLY A 133 5.50 10.08 2.07
N MET A 134 6.55 9.85 1.28
CA MET A 134 7.71 10.74 1.25
C MET A 134 7.33 12.14 0.75
N ALA A 135 6.43 12.21 -0.23
CA ALA A 135 5.94 13.47 -0.78
C ALA A 135 5.08 14.24 0.23
N GLY A 136 4.19 13.56 0.95
CA GLY A 136 3.38 14.14 2.03
C GLY A 136 4.23 14.68 3.19
N LEU A 137 5.23 13.90 3.65
CA LEU A 137 6.14 14.38 4.69
C LEU A 137 6.98 15.57 4.23
N LYS A 138 7.40 15.61 2.96
CA LYS A 138 8.12 16.76 2.39
C LYS A 138 7.28 18.05 2.46
N ILE A 139 5.98 17.96 2.23
CA ILE A 139 5.05 19.09 2.43
C ILE A 139 4.99 19.47 3.92
N GLY A 140 4.81 18.49 4.80
CA GLY A 140 4.74 18.70 6.24
C GLY A 140 5.98 19.38 6.82
N PHE A 141 7.17 18.91 6.44
CA PHE A 141 8.44 19.50 6.85
C PHE A 141 8.61 20.93 6.36
N ALA A 142 8.23 21.23 5.11
CA ALA A 142 8.30 22.58 4.58
C ALA A 142 7.38 23.56 5.33
N LEU A 143 6.24 23.06 5.83
CA LEU A 143 5.35 23.85 6.67
C LEU A 143 5.89 24.01 8.10
N LEU A 144 6.48 22.96 8.68
CA LEU A 144 7.04 23.00 10.03
C LEU A 144 8.27 23.91 10.15
N ALA A 145 9.18 23.84 9.17
CA ALA A 145 10.43 24.58 9.16
C ALA A 145 10.63 25.28 7.80
N PRO A 146 9.88 26.37 7.53
CA PRO A 146 9.89 27.06 6.23
C PRO A 146 11.18 27.87 5.97
N GLY A 147 12.02 28.05 6.98
CA GLY A 147 13.23 28.86 6.88
C GLY A 147 12.90 30.34 6.68
N GLN A 148 13.44 30.96 5.63
CA GLN A 148 13.19 32.36 5.27
C GLN A 148 11.90 32.57 4.46
N LEU A 149 11.24 31.50 4.03
CA LEU A 149 10.01 31.59 3.24
C LEU A 149 8.80 31.77 4.17
N THR A 150 7.76 32.42 3.67
CA THR A 150 6.43 32.28 4.29
C THR A 150 5.95 30.83 4.16
N ARG A 151 5.05 30.39 5.05
CA ARG A 151 4.50 29.02 4.98
C ARG A 151 3.80 28.74 3.65
N GLY A 152 3.14 29.74 3.05
CA GLY A 152 2.49 29.61 1.75
C GLY A 152 3.48 29.43 0.59
N GLU A 153 4.60 30.16 0.60
CA GLU A 153 5.68 30.00 -0.38
C GLU A 153 6.40 28.66 -0.21
N ALA A 154 6.71 28.28 1.03
CA ALA A 154 7.32 27.00 1.37
C ALA A 154 6.43 25.84 0.91
N LEU A 155 5.12 25.93 1.14
CA LEU A 155 4.12 24.97 0.67
C LEU A 155 4.09 24.88 -0.85
N THR A 156 4.02 26.02 -1.55
CA THR A 156 3.98 26.04 -3.02
C THR A 156 5.24 25.41 -3.61
N ARG A 157 6.42 25.73 -3.06
CA ARG A 157 7.70 25.16 -3.49
C ARG A 157 7.79 23.66 -3.20
N ALA A 158 7.41 23.24 -2.00
CA ALA A 158 7.42 21.84 -1.62
C ALA A 158 6.41 21.02 -2.43
N GLY A 159 5.20 21.56 -2.66
CA GLY A 159 4.16 20.96 -3.48
C GLY A 159 4.60 20.75 -4.93
N ARG A 160 5.20 21.75 -5.57
CA ARG A 160 5.79 21.59 -6.92
C ARG A 160 6.85 20.49 -6.97
N GLY A 161 7.68 20.39 -5.93
CA GLY A 161 8.69 19.34 -5.82
C GLY A 161 8.17 18.00 -5.30
N GLY A 162 6.91 17.92 -4.84
CA GLY A 162 6.26 16.72 -4.32
C GLY A 162 5.28 16.12 -5.33
N LEU A 163 4.71 16.93 -6.22
CA LEU A 163 3.75 16.51 -7.24
C LEU A 163 4.28 15.39 -8.14
N PRO A 164 5.55 15.40 -8.63
CA PRO A 164 6.09 14.26 -9.39
C PRO A 164 6.12 12.95 -8.58
N LEU A 165 6.34 13.03 -7.26
CA LEU A 165 6.32 11.84 -6.39
C LEU A 165 4.90 11.34 -6.17
N LEU A 166 3.93 12.25 -5.98
CA LEU A 166 2.51 11.88 -5.93
C LEU A 166 2.08 11.19 -7.22
N ILE A 167 2.37 11.79 -8.38
CA ILE A 167 1.99 11.22 -9.68
C ILE A 167 2.68 9.87 -9.88
N GLY A 168 3.99 9.78 -9.61
CA GLY A 168 4.72 8.53 -9.73
C GLY A 168 4.16 7.42 -8.83
N GLY A 169 3.88 7.72 -7.56
CA GLY A 169 3.29 6.77 -6.63
C GLY A 169 1.86 6.36 -7.02
N ALA A 170 1.01 7.32 -7.41
CA ALA A 170 -0.34 7.07 -7.91
C ALA A 170 -0.34 6.23 -9.20
N CYS A 171 0.64 6.42 -10.08
CA CYS A 171 0.83 5.55 -11.25
C CYS A 171 1.22 4.13 -10.83
N MET A 172 2.09 3.97 -9.83
CA MET A 172 2.46 2.65 -9.31
C MET A 172 1.25 1.94 -8.69
N THR A 173 0.50 2.58 -7.80
CA THR A 173 -0.70 1.99 -7.20
C THR A 173 -1.80 1.73 -8.24
N SER A 174 -1.89 2.54 -9.29
CA SER A 174 -2.78 2.26 -10.43
C SER A 174 -2.36 1.01 -11.21
N LEU A 175 -1.05 0.79 -11.41
CA LEU A 175 -0.55 -0.45 -12.00
C LEU A 175 -0.81 -1.65 -11.09
N ALA A 176 -0.73 -1.47 -9.76
CA ALA A 176 -1.12 -2.50 -8.80
C ALA A 176 -2.58 -2.93 -9.03
N ALA A 177 -3.51 -1.97 -9.13
CA ALA A 177 -4.93 -2.24 -9.40
C ALA A 177 -5.16 -2.97 -10.74
N VAL A 178 -4.36 -2.69 -11.79
CA VAL A 178 -4.42 -3.45 -13.05
C VAL A 178 -4.01 -4.91 -12.81
N VAL A 179 -2.88 -5.13 -12.13
CA VAL A 179 -2.42 -6.49 -11.85
C VAL A 179 -3.40 -7.23 -10.93
N GLU A 180 -4.00 -6.54 -9.98
CA GLU A 180 -4.99 -7.08 -9.06
C GLU A 180 -6.29 -7.48 -9.78
N GLY A 181 -6.94 -6.55 -10.47
CA GLY A 181 -8.22 -6.80 -11.13
C GLY A 181 -8.17 -7.75 -12.33
N PHE A 182 -7.02 -7.85 -13.02
CA PHE A 182 -6.93 -8.62 -14.27
C PHE A 182 -6.04 -9.86 -14.20
N TRP A 183 -4.91 -9.81 -13.48
CA TRP A 183 -3.92 -10.89 -13.47
C TRP A 183 -4.00 -11.75 -12.21
N SER A 184 -4.23 -11.15 -11.04
CA SER A 184 -4.28 -11.87 -9.76
C SER A 184 -5.44 -12.87 -9.72
N ALA A 185 -6.54 -12.54 -10.39
CA ALA A 185 -7.71 -13.39 -10.57
C ALA A 185 -7.57 -14.51 -11.63
N GLN A 186 -6.45 -14.60 -12.34
CA GLN A 186 -6.26 -15.66 -13.34
C GLN A 186 -5.87 -16.99 -12.68
N PRO A 187 -6.30 -18.14 -13.24
CA PRO A 187 -5.92 -19.48 -12.79
C PRO A 187 -4.50 -19.84 -13.27
N ILE A 188 -3.53 -18.99 -12.90
CA ILE A 188 -2.10 -19.19 -13.17
C ILE A 188 -1.50 -20.00 -12.03
N ASP A 189 -0.55 -20.88 -12.36
CA ASP A 189 0.22 -21.66 -11.39
C ASP A 189 0.84 -20.80 -10.29
N THR A 190 0.77 -21.28 -9.04
CA THR A 190 1.24 -20.54 -7.86
C THR A 190 2.72 -20.17 -7.94
N ASN A 191 3.57 -21.07 -8.46
CA ASN A 191 5.01 -20.79 -8.57
C ASN A 191 5.28 -19.70 -9.59
N VAL A 192 4.54 -19.70 -10.72
CA VAL A 192 4.61 -18.61 -11.70
C VAL A 192 4.19 -17.29 -11.05
N LYS A 193 3.15 -17.30 -10.20
CA LYS A 193 2.73 -16.08 -9.51
C LYS A 193 3.82 -15.52 -8.59
N TYR A 194 4.46 -16.38 -7.81
CA TYR A 194 5.55 -15.99 -6.93
C TYR A 194 6.79 -15.53 -7.71
N MET A 195 7.16 -16.21 -8.79
CA MET A 195 8.29 -15.80 -9.64
C MET A 195 8.08 -14.40 -10.22
N VAL A 196 6.88 -14.11 -10.72
CA VAL A 196 6.53 -12.78 -11.24
C VAL A 196 6.54 -11.72 -10.14
N GLY A 197 5.96 -12.03 -8.97
CA GLY A 197 6.00 -11.13 -7.82
C GLY A 197 7.42 -10.79 -7.37
N VAL A 198 8.29 -11.80 -7.24
CA VAL A 198 9.72 -11.62 -6.92
C VAL A 198 10.41 -10.79 -7.99
N ALA A 199 10.14 -11.04 -9.27
CA ALA A 199 10.71 -10.26 -10.37
C ALA A 199 10.29 -8.78 -10.28
N PHE A 200 9.04 -8.48 -9.95
CA PHE A 200 8.60 -7.10 -9.75
C PHE A 200 9.25 -6.43 -8.55
N TRP A 201 9.41 -7.15 -7.42
CA TRP A 201 10.15 -6.63 -6.27
C TRP A 201 11.61 -6.32 -6.62
N LEU A 202 12.30 -7.24 -7.31
CA LEU A 202 13.67 -7.03 -7.77
C LEU A 202 13.76 -5.86 -8.76
N MET A 203 12.84 -5.77 -9.72
CA MET A 203 12.78 -4.65 -10.67
C MET A 203 12.70 -3.30 -9.95
N HIS A 204 11.78 -3.15 -8.98
CA HIS A 204 11.65 -1.91 -8.21
C HIS A 204 12.86 -1.65 -7.33
N LEU A 205 13.43 -2.68 -6.69
CA LEU A 205 14.65 -2.56 -5.91
C LEU A 205 15.79 -2.03 -6.78
N LEU A 206 16.01 -2.62 -7.95
CA LEU A 206 17.03 -2.16 -8.91
C LEU A 206 16.74 -0.72 -9.36
N TYR A 207 15.49 -0.39 -9.66
CA TYR A 207 15.10 0.96 -10.05
C TYR A 207 15.44 1.98 -8.95
N PHE A 208 14.98 1.78 -7.71
CA PHE A 208 15.21 2.73 -6.62
C PHE A 208 16.67 2.75 -6.13
N VAL A 209 17.42 1.68 -6.32
CA VAL A 209 18.85 1.64 -5.98
C VAL A 209 19.68 2.35 -7.04
N PHE A 210 19.44 2.14 -8.33
CA PHE A 210 20.34 2.59 -9.40
C PHE A 210 19.89 3.85 -10.13
N VAL A 211 18.58 4.05 -10.33
CA VAL A 211 18.05 5.18 -11.10
C VAL A 211 18.04 6.46 -10.25
N GLY A 212 18.30 7.60 -10.89
CA GLY A 212 18.39 8.89 -10.19
C GLY A 212 19.75 9.16 -9.53
N ARG A 213 20.67 8.19 -9.54
CA ARG A 213 22.08 8.38 -9.22
C ARG A 213 22.81 9.09 -10.37
N ARG A 214 22.39 10.30 -10.73
CA ARG A 214 23.31 11.20 -11.42
C ARG A 214 24.42 11.51 -10.43
N GLY A 215 25.63 11.07 -10.77
CA GLY A 215 26.79 11.20 -9.92
C GLY A 215 26.95 12.63 -9.40
N ARG A 216 27.46 12.74 -8.18
CA ARG A 216 28.43 13.79 -7.88
C ARG A 216 29.63 13.58 -8.81
N GLY A 217 29.45 13.88 -10.09
CA GLY A 217 30.53 14.02 -11.05
C GLY A 217 31.07 15.42 -10.90
N THR A 218 32.24 15.51 -10.28
CA THR A 218 33.29 16.54 -10.40
C THR A 218 32.89 17.89 -10.99
#